data_AF-A0AA37BHD3-F1
#
_entry.id   AF-A0AA37BHD3-F1
#
_cell.length_a   1.000
_cell.length_b   1.000
_cell.length_c   1.000
_cell.angle_alpha   90.00
_cell.angle_beta   90.00
_cell.angle_gamma   90.00
#
_symmetry.space_group_name_H-M   'P 1'
#
loop_
_entity.id
_entity.type
_entity.pdbx_description
1 polymer ?
#
loop_
_entity_poly.entity_id
_entity_poly.type
_entity_poly.pdbx_seq_one_letter_code
_entity_poly.pdbx_strand_id
1 'polypeptide(L)'
;MKDVDILAHINHLIAEERDLRALLASGSISSHEENHRIRSIEEALDQAWDLLRQRRAHREFGEDPNAAEPRPVDEVEEYRQ
;
A
#
# COMPACT_ATOMS: atom_id res chain seq x y z
N MET A 1 1.22 12.94 5.51
CA MET A 1 0.64 12.40 4.26
C MET A 1 -0.84 12.79 4.19
N LYS A 2 -1.38 13.29 3.07
CA LYS A 2 -2.80 13.65 2.88
C LYS A 2 -3.58 12.46 2.28
N ASP A 3 -4.92 12.44 2.38
CA ASP A 3 -5.74 11.36 1.81
C ASP A 3 -5.46 11.14 0.32
N VAL A 4 -5.18 12.23 -0.40
CA VAL A 4 -4.82 12.20 -1.83
C VAL A 4 -3.52 11.42 -2.06
N ASP A 5 -2.55 11.54 -1.15
CA ASP A 5 -1.29 10.81 -1.23
C ASP A 5 -1.50 9.31 -0.96
N ILE A 6 -2.40 8.96 -0.03
CA ILE A 6 -2.77 7.55 0.26
C ILE A 6 -3.44 6.94 -0.97
N LEU A 7 -4.39 7.65 -1.59
CA LEU A 7 -5.05 7.18 -2.80
C LEU A 7 -4.09 7.07 -3.98
N ALA A 8 -3.13 7.99 -4.12
CA ALA A 8 -2.07 7.89 -5.12
C ALA A 8 -1.18 6.66 -4.89
N HIS A 9 -0.84 6.36 -3.63
CA HIS A 9 -0.07 5.17 -3.27
C HIS A 9 -0.83 3.87 -3.58
N ILE A 10 -2.12 3.79 -3.24
CA ILE A 10 -2.98 2.65 -3.61
C ILE A 10 -3.02 2.44 -5.13
N ASN A 11 -3.19 3.52 -5.91
CA ASN A 11 -3.18 3.42 -7.37
C ASN A 11 -1.84 2.92 -7.92
N HIS A 12 -0.72 3.33 -7.32
CA HIS A 12 0.60 2.86 -7.70
C HIS A 12 0.77 1.36 -7.44
N LEU A 13 0.37 0.89 -6.26
CA LEU A 13 0.40 -0.52 -5.87
C LEU A 13 -0.44 -1.40 -6.81
N ILE A 14 -1.64 -0.95 -7.19
CA ILE A 14 -2.49 -1.66 -8.15
C ILE A 14 -1.83 -1.70 -9.54
N ALA A 15 -1.16 -0.62 -9.97
CA ALA A 15 -0.44 -0.61 -11.23
C ALA A 15 0.72 -1.62 -11.22
N GLU A 16 1.47 -1.67 -10.11
CA GLU A 16 2.58 -2.62 -9.93
C GLU A 16 2.09 -4.08 -9.95
N GLU A 17 0.95 -4.40 -9.32
CA GLU A 17 0.35 -5.73 -9.40
C GLU A 17 0.05 -6.13 -10.86
N ARG A 18 -0.50 -5.20 -11.65
CA ARG A 18 -0.83 -5.45 -13.06
C ARG A 18 0.43 -5.65 -13.89
N ASP A 19 1.48 -4.89 -13.62
CA ASP A 19 2.78 -5.04 -14.28
C ASP A 19 3.43 -6.39 -13.93
N LEU A 20 3.35 -6.82 -12.67
CA LEU A 20 3.83 -8.15 -12.25
C LEU A 20 3.10 -9.28 -12.97
N ARG A 21 1.77 -9.20 -13.06
CA ARG A 21 0.98 -10.18 -13.82
C ARG A 21 1.35 -10.19 -15.30
N ALA A 22 1.62 -9.02 -15.89
CA ALA A 22 2.08 -8.93 -17.28
C ALA A 22 3.48 -9.53 -17.47
N LEU A 23 4.40 -9.30 -16.52
CA LEU A 23 5.74 -9.88 -16.51
C LEU A 23 5.67 -11.41 -16.39
N LEU A 24 4.80 -11.94 -15.52
CA LEU A 24 4.61 -13.39 -15.41
C LEU A 24 4.04 -13.97 -16.71
N ALA A 25 3.03 -13.32 -17.31
CA ALA A 25 2.43 -13.75 -18.57
C ALA A 25 3.44 -13.77 -19.72
N SER A 26 4.41 -12.85 -19.71
CA SER A 26 5.52 -12.82 -20.68
C SER A 26 6.64 -13.82 -20.39
N GLY A 27 6.61 -14.49 -19.24
CA GLY A 27 7.68 -15.38 -18.78
C GLY A 27 8.93 -14.66 -18.28
N SER A 28 8.85 -13.35 -18.04
CA SER A 28 9.98 -12.52 -17.57
C SER A 28 10.30 -12.74 -16.09
N ILE A 29 9.31 -13.18 -15.29
CA ILE A 29 9.48 -13.54 -13.88
C ILE A 29 8.87 -14.92 -13.61
N SER A 30 9.30 -15.55 -12.52
CA SER A 30 8.70 -16.81 -12.08
C SER A 30 7.42 -16.55 -11.26
N SER A 31 6.52 -17.53 -11.22
CA SER A 31 5.33 -17.45 -10.34
C SER A 31 5.69 -17.33 -8.86
N HIS A 32 6.87 -17.80 -8.43
CA HIS A 32 7.33 -17.62 -7.06
C HIS A 32 7.69 -16.16 -6.77
N GLU A 33 8.41 -15.52 -7.69
CA GLU A 33 8.79 -14.11 -7.60
C GLU A 33 7.57 -13.18 -7.69
N GLU A 34 6.61 -13.49 -8.58
CA GLU A 34 5.34 -12.79 -8.65
C GLU A 34 4.59 -12.87 -7.31
N ASN A 35 4.39 -14.08 -6.77
CA ASN A 35 3.67 -14.26 -5.51
C ASN A 35 4.34 -13.55 -4.33
N HIS A 36 5.67 -13.56 -4.27
CA HIS A 36 6.39 -12.83 -3.22
C HIS A 36 6.12 -11.33 -3.27
N ARG A 37 6.16 -10.73 -4.48
CA ARG A 37 5.90 -9.29 -4.65
C ARG A 37 4.43 -8.93 -4.48
N ILE A 38 3.51 -9.76 -5.00
CA ILE A 38 2.07 -9.56 -4.81
C ILE A 38 1.73 -9.54 -3.32
N ARG A 39 2.32 -10.42 -2.51
CA ARG A 39 2.10 -10.42 -1.07
C ARG A 39 2.47 -9.09 -0.41
N SER A 40 3.63 -8.53 -0.75
CA SER A 40 4.05 -7.23 -0.23
C SER A 40 3.12 -6.10 -0.67
N ILE A 41 2.61 -6.17 -1.90
CA ILE A 41 1.62 -5.21 -2.43
C ILE A 41 0.30 -5.31 -1.66
N GLU A 42 -0.19 -6.52 -1.38
CA GLU A 42 -1.40 -6.75 -0.59
C GLU A 42 -1.26 -6.19 0.83
N GLU A 43 -0.13 -6.45 1.50
CA GLU A 43 0.17 -5.92 2.84
C GLU A 43 0.20 -4.37 2.84
N ALA A 44 0.80 -3.76 1.83
CA ALA A 44 0.83 -2.30 1.68
C ALA A 44 -0.55 -1.69 1.38
N LEU A 45 -1.38 -2.39 0.57
CA LEU A 45 -2.75 -1.97 0.29
C LEU A 45 -3.62 -2.00 1.55
N ASP A 46 -3.54 -3.05 2.35
CA ASP A 46 -4.27 -3.16 3.62
C ASP A 46 -3.90 -2.01 4.56
N GLN A 47 -2.60 -1.72 4.70
CA GLN A 47 -2.13 -0.59 5.51
C GLN A 47 -2.66 0.76 5.01
N ALA A 48 -2.64 0.99 3.69
CA ALA A 48 -3.15 2.22 3.09
C ALA A 48 -4.66 2.38 3.32
N TRP A 49 -5.44 1.30 3.20
CA TRP A 49 -6.87 1.30 3.47
C TRP A 49 -7.21 1.53 4.94
N ASP A 50 -6.45 0.92 5.86
CA ASP A 50 -6.63 1.13 7.30
C ASP A 50 -6.33 2.58 7.69
N LEU A 51 -5.26 3.16 7.15
CA LEU A 51 -4.94 4.57 7.38
C LEU A 51 -6.04 5.50 6.86
N LEU A 52 -6.60 5.22 5.68
CA LEU A 52 -7.71 6.01 5.14
C LEU A 52 -8.97 5.89 6.03
N ARG A 53 -9.26 4.68 6.52
CA ARG A 53 -10.39 4.42 7.41
C ARG A 53 -10.23 5.15 8.75
N GLN A 54 -9.04 5.08 9.35
CA GLN A 54 -8.73 5.79 10.60
C GLN A 54 -8.94 7.30 10.45
N ARG A 55 -8.46 7.89 9.36
CA ARG A 55 -8.63 9.32 9.09
C ARG A 55 -10.08 9.73 8.86
N ARG A 56 -10.87 8.88 8.19
CA ARG A 56 -12.31 9.10 8.04
C ARG A 56 -13.03 9.06 9.39
N ALA A 57 -12.68 8.11 10.26
CA ALA A 57 -13.24 8.04 11.61
C ALA A 57 -12.91 9.31 12.41
N HIS A 58 -11.66 9.77 12.43
CA HIS A 58 -11.29 11.01 13.15
C HIS A 58 -12.06 12.24 12.62
N ARG A 59 -12.28 12.35 11.30
CA ARG A 59 -13.13 13.44 10.73
C ARG A 59 -14.58 13.34 11.19
N GLU A 60 -15.13 12.13 11.25
CA GLU A 60 -16.53 11.90 11.63
C GLU A 60 -16.79 12.24 13.11
N PHE A 61 -15.80 11.99 13.98
CA PHE A 61 -15.86 12.34 15.41
C PHE A 61 -15.42 13.79 15.73
N GLY A 62 -15.08 14.60 14.72
CA GLY A 62 -14.68 16.00 14.89
C GLY A 62 -13.29 16.17 15.52
N GLU A 63 -12.48 15.12 15.53
CA GLU A 63 -11.09 15.13 15.96
C GLU A 63 -10.18 15.61 14.82
N ASP A 64 -8.99 16.12 15.14
CA ASP A 64 -8.06 16.63 14.13
C ASP A 64 -7.62 15.47 13.20
N PRO A 65 -7.96 15.52 11.89
CA PRO A 65 -7.61 14.46 10.94
C PRO A 65 -6.10 14.37 10.64
N ASN A 66 -5.29 15.30 11.15
CA ASN A 66 -3.83 15.23 11.14
C ASN A 66 -3.24 14.71 12.47
N ALA A 67 -4.02 14.54 13.53
CA ALA A 67 -3.60 13.86 14.76
C ALA A 67 -3.54 12.33 14.59
N ALA A 68 -4.10 11.81 13.49
CA ALA A 68 -3.79 10.49 12.97
C ALA A 68 -2.36 10.50 12.42
N GLU A 69 -1.37 10.50 13.32
CA GLU A 69 -0.01 10.16 12.94
C GLU A 69 -0.04 8.71 12.42
N PRO A 70 0.53 8.44 11.23
CA PRO A 70 0.76 7.06 10.83
C PRO A 70 1.58 6.45 11.97
N ARG A 71 1.07 5.37 12.58
CA ARG A 71 1.88 4.62 13.54
C ARG A 71 3.24 4.40 12.88
N PRO A 72 4.36 4.69 13.57
CA PRO A 72 5.66 4.43 12.99
C PRO A 72 5.65 2.99 12.52
N VAL A 73 5.87 2.83 11.22
CA VAL A 73 6.12 1.52 10.63
C VAL A 73 7.51 1.16 11.12
N ASP A 74 7.59 0.66 12.35
CA ASP A 74 8.69 -0.23 12.69
C ASP A 74 8.62 -1.35 11.64
N GLU A 75 9.65 -1.38 10.81
CA GLU A 75 9.99 -2.49 9.91
C GLU A 75 9.06 -2.75 8.71
N VAL A 76 9.03 -1.83 7.73
CA VAL A 76 9.02 -2.24 6.31
C VAL A 76 10.07 -1.45 5.52
N GLU A 77 11.16 -1.06 6.19
CA GLU A 77 12.43 -0.69 5.54
C GLU A 77 13.24 -1.98 5.37
N GLU A 78 12.86 -2.85 4.43
CA GLU A 78 13.81 -3.82 3.88
C GLU A 78 13.40 -4.39 2.51
N TYR A 79 12.98 -3.56 1.55
CA TYR A 79 13.01 -3.99 0.14
C TYR A 79 13.44 -2.86 -0.82
N ARG A 80 14.56 -2.21 -0.47
CA ARG A 80 15.44 -1.58 -1.46
C ARG A 80 16.86 -2.09 -1.28
N GLN A 81 17.11 -3.35 -1.66
CA GLN A 81 18.43 -3.80 -2.10
C GLN A 81 18.32 -5.02 -3.02
#